data_AF-A0A2V9K6G3-F1
#
_entry.id   AF-A0A2V9K6G3-F1
#
_cell.length_a   1.000
_cell.length_b   1.000
_cell.length_c   1.000
_cell.angle_alpha   90.00
_cell.angle_beta   90.00
_cell.angle_gamma   90.00
#
_symmetry.space_group_name_H-M   'P 1'
#
loop_
_entity.id
_entity.type
_entity.pdbx_description
1 polymer ?
#
loop_
_entity_poly.entity_id
_entity_poly.type
_entity_poly.pdbx_seq_one_letter_code
_entity_poly.pdbx_strand_id
1 'polypeptide(L)'
;MYMIGPEAEAESFLEQALSAATDERARAFLLGVLGDLYKAMARFDQALLAYERAVALLPADASLLVRLGALLVQRGDLDRAAAALERARQEDPTNALACLELGRLQIRKAEYAAARTSLECTVRS
;
A
#
# COMPACT_ATOMS: atom_id res chain seq x y z
N MET A 1 -25.13 -1.70 -23.33
CA MET A 1 -25.39 -0.99 -22.07
C MET A 1 -24.35 -1.48 -21.08
N TYR A 2 -23.23 -0.75 -20.94
CA TYR A 2 -22.17 -1.14 -20.02
C TYR A 2 -22.70 -0.93 -18.61
N MET A 3 -22.98 -2.04 -17.91
CA MET A 3 -23.24 -2.03 -16.48
C MET A 3 -22.00 -1.42 -15.82
N ILE A 4 -22.16 -0.28 -15.17
CA ILE A 4 -21.14 0.25 -14.28
C ILE A 4 -20.96 -0.83 -13.19
N GLY A 5 -19.76 -1.38 -13.07
CA GLY A 5 -19.48 -2.37 -12.03
C GLY A 5 -19.64 -1.73 -10.64
N PRO A 6 -19.99 -2.51 -9.60
CA PRO A 6 -20.13 -1.99 -8.24
C PRO A 6 -18.89 -1.24 -7.75
N GLU A 7 -17.72 -1.53 -8.30
CA GLU A 7 -16.45 -0.85 -8.00
C GLU A 7 -16.42 0.59 -8.51
N ALA A 8 -16.99 0.87 -9.68
CA ALA A 8 -17.01 2.22 -10.26
C ALA A 8 -18.05 3.12 -9.56
N GLU A 9 -19.16 2.55 -9.09
CA GLU A 9 -20.10 3.27 -8.21
C GLU A 9 -19.45 3.61 -6.87
N ALA A 10 -18.73 2.65 -6.27
CA ALA A 10 -17.99 2.86 -5.03
C ALA A 10 -16.89 3.93 -5.18
N GLU A 11 -16.17 3.93 -6.30
CA GLU A 11 -15.16 4.94 -6.63
C GLU A 11 -15.78 6.34 -6.66
N SER A 12 -16.87 6.53 -7.43
CA SER A 12 -17.58 7.80 -7.51
C SER A 12 -18.10 8.27 -6.14
N PHE A 13 -18.63 7.37 -5.32
CA PHE A 13 -19.12 7.71 -3.99
C PHE A 13 -18.00 8.19 -3.05
N LEU A 14 -16.85 7.52 -3.08
CA LEU A 14 -15.68 7.90 -2.28
C LEU A 14 -15.09 9.25 -2.72
N GLU A 15 -15.06 9.54 -4.01
CA GLU A 15 -14.61 10.84 -4.53
C GLU A 15 -15.54 11.99 -4.10
N GLN A 16 -16.85 11.77 -4.16
CA GLN A 16 -17.82 12.74 -3.65
C GLN A 16 -17.65 12.98 -2.15
N ALA A 17 -17.52 11.90 -1.36
CA ALA A 17 -17.27 11.99 0.08
C ALA A 17 -15.97 12.74 0.37
N LEU A 18 -14.91 12.50 -0.40
CA LEU A 18 -13.63 13.20 -0.26
C LEU A 18 -13.73 14.69 -0.61
N SER A 19 -14.58 15.07 -1.57
CA SER A 19 -14.83 16.48 -1.90
C SER A 19 -15.60 17.21 -0.79
N ALA A 20 -16.52 16.52 -0.12
CA ALA A 20 -17.33 17.07 0.97
C ALA A 20 -16.60 17.07 2.33
N ALA A 21 -15.60 16.21 2.51
CA ALA A 21 -14.84 16.09 3.74
C ALA A 21 -13.91 17.30 3.95
N THR A 22 -14.16 18.06 5.02
CA THR A 22 -13.33 19.20 5.44
C THR A 22 -12.26 18.82 6.46
N ASP A 23 -12.43 17.70 7.17
CA ASP A 23 -11.51 17.22 8.21
C ASP A 23 -10.38 16.35 7.62
N GLU A 24 -9.14 16.62 8.01
CA GLU A 24 -7.97 15.91 7.47
C GLU A 24 -7.94 14.43 7.82
N ARG A 25 -8.42 14.04 9.02
CA ARG A 25 -8.47 12.63 9.42
C ARG A 25 -9.52 11.87 8.62
N ALA A 26 -10.70 12.46 8.43
CA ALA A 26 -11.74 11.90 7.58
C ALA A 26 -11.26 11.77 6.13
N ARG A 27 -10.57 12.77 5.60
CA ARG A 27 -9.98 12.73 4.25
C ARG A 27 -8.92 11.63 4.12
N ALA A 28 -8.03 11.49 5.11
CA ALA A 28 -7.00 10.45 5.13
C ALA A 28 -7.62 9.05 5.17
N PHE A 29 -8.65 8.87 6.00
CA PHE A 29 -9.41 7.61 6.05
C PHE A 29 -10.04 7.28 4.69
N LEU A 30 -10.75 8.23 4.07
CA LEU A 30 -11.38 8.03 2.75
C LEU A 30 -10.34 7.72 1.66
N LEU A 31 -9.18 8.39 1.67
CA LEU A 31 -8.07 8.09 0.77
C LEU A 31 -7.51 6.68 0.99
N GLY A 32 -7.43 6.22 2.24
CA GLY A 32 -7.05 4.85 2.56
C GLY A 32 -8.05 3.82 1.99
N VAL A 33 -9.35 4.07 2.13
CA VAL A 33 -10.40 3.21 1.57
C VAL A 33 -10.37 3.22 0.03
N LEU A 34 -10.16 4.38 -0.58
CA LEU A 34 -10.01 4.50 -2.04
C LEU A 34 -8.78 3.73 -2.54
N GLY A 35 -7.67 3.77 -1.78
CA GLY A 35 -6.49 2.96 -2.08
C GLY A 35 -6.76 1.46 -2.02
N ASP A 36 -7.56 0.99 -1.05
CA ASP A 36 -7.97 -0.42 -0.98
C ASP A 36 -8.82 -0.84 -2.18
N LEU A 37 -9.76 0.02 -2.59
CA LEU A 37 -10.61 -0.21 -3.75
C LEU A 37 -9.76 -0.33 -5.02
N TYR A 38 -8.84 0.61 -5.25
CA TYR A 38 -7.92 0.55 -6.39
C TYR A 38 -7.03 -0.70 -6.37
N LYS A 39 -6.55 -1.10 -5.20
CA LYS A 39 -5.77 -2.34 -5.06
C LYS A 39 -6.61 -3.57 -5.42
N ALA A 40 -7.87 -3.64 -4.99
CA ALA A 40 -8.78 -4.74 -5.34
C ALA A 40 -9.06 -4.80 -6.85
N MET A 41 -9.07 -3.64 -7.52
CA MET A 41 -9.19 -3.53 -8.99
C MET A 41 -7.86 -3.73 -9.74
N ALA A 42 -6.78 -4.12 -9.04
CA ALA A 42 -5.41 -4.22 -9.58
C ALA A 42 -4.87 -2.91 -10.20
N ARG A 43 -5.47 -1.76 -9.88
CA ARG A 43 -5.02 -0.43 -10.31
C ARG A 43 -3.94 0.10 -9.36
N PHE A 44 -2.78 -0.56 -9.36
CA PHE A 44 -1.75 -0.36 -8.34
C PHE A 44 -1.13 1.05 -8.30
N ASP A 45 -1.09 1.76 -9.43
CA ASP A 45 -0.58 3.14 -9.46
C ASP A 45 -1.54 4.12 -8.77
N GLN A 46 -2.84 3.97 -9.00
CA GLN A 46 -3.86 4.79 -8.33
C GLN A 46 -3.92 4.46 -6.83
N ALA A 47 -3.81 3.18 -6.48
CA ALA A 47 -3.74 2.74 -5.08
C ALA A 47 -2.54 3.38 -4.35
N LEU A 48 -1.37 3.42 -5.02
CA LEU A 48 -0.17 4.01 -4.46
C LEU A 48 -0.37 5.50 -4.19
N LEU A 49 -0.87 6.25 -5.18
CA LEU A 49 -1.12 7.67 -5.02
C LEU A 49 -2.12 7.97 -3.90
N ALA A 50 -3.18 7.15 -3.78
CA ALA A 50 -4.19 7.30 -2.73
C ALA A 50 -3.58 7.08 -1.33
N TYR A 51 -2.81 6.00 -1.13
CA TYR A 51 -2.15 5.74 0.14
C TYR A 51 -1.07 6.78 0.48
N GLU A 52 -0.28 7.25 -0.50
CA GLU A 52 0.70 8.32 -0.28
C GLU A 52 0.04 9.61 0.18
N ARG A 53 -1.10 9.99 -0.43
CA ARG A 53 -1.87 11.15 0.01
C ARG A 53 -2.46 10.95 1.40
N ALA A 54 -2.93 9.74 1.72
CA ALA A 54 -3.45 9.43 3.05
C ALA A 54 -2.36 9.57 4.12
N VAL A 55 -1.17 8.99 3.87
CA VAL A 55 0.00 9.10 4.77
C VAL A 55 0.52 10.54 4.85
N ALA A 56 0.42 11.34 3.78
CA ALA A 56 0.81 12.75 3.83
C ALA A 56 -0.08 13.57 4.77
N LEU A 57 -1.38 13.24 4.86
CA LEU A 57 -2.29 13.88 5.80
C LEU A 57 -2.06 13.40 7.24
N LEU A 58 -1.83 12.10 7.44
CA LEU A 58 -1.58 11.50 8.75
C LEU A 58 -0.26 10.71 8.75
N PRO A 59 0.90 11.37 8.89
CA PRO A 59 2.20 10.73 8.74
C PRO A 59 2.57 9.73 9.85
N ALA A 60 1.87 9.79 10.98
CA ALA A 60 2.07 8.91 12.13
C ALA A 60 0.99 7.81 12.24
N ASP A 61 0.06 7.72 11.28
CA ASP A 61 -0.95 6.67 11.30
C ASP A 61 -0.35 5.32 10.87
N ALA A 62 -0.15 4.43 11.84
CA ALA A 62 0.41 3.11 11.61
C ALA A 62 -0.41 2.28 10.61
N SER A 63 -1.74 2.40 10.60
CA SER A 63 -2.60 1.65 9.66
C SER A 63 -2.37 2.09 8.22
N LEU A 64 -2.28 3.39 7.97
CA LEU A 64 -2.00 3.94 6.63
C LEU A 64 -0.59 3.59 6.17
N LEU A 65 0.40 3.64 7.06
CA LEU A 65 1.77 3.20 6.79
C LEU A 65 1.84 1.70 6.43
N VAL A 66 1.09 0.84 7.13
CA VAL A 66 0.97 -0.59 6.81
C VAL A 66 0.36 -0.79 5.43
N ARG A 67 -0.73 -0.08 5.10
CA ARG A 67 -1.41 -0.20 3.80
C ARG A 67 -0.48 0.20 2.64
N LEU A 68 0.25 1.29 2.80
CA LEU A 68 1.27 1.72 1.83
C LEU A 68 2.39 0.67 1.70
N GLY A 69 2.92 0.21 2.83
CA GLY A 69 3.97 -0.81 2.88
C GLY A 69 3.56 -2.12 2.19
N ALA A 70 2.37 -2.63 2.48
CA ALA A 70 1.83 -3.84 1.87
C ALA A 70 1.70 -3.73 0.35
N LEU A 71 1.22 -2.59 -0.16
CA LEU A 71 1.14 -2.35 -1.60
C LEU A 71 2.54 -2.31 -2.24
N LEU A 72 3.52 -1.68 -1.58
CA LEU A 72 4.89 -1.61 -2.08
C LEU A 72 5.56 -3.00 -2.12
N VAL A 73 5.32 -3.86 -1.12
CA VAL A 73 5.74 -5.27 -1.16
C VAL A 73 5.15 -5.97 -2.39
N GLN A 74 3.85 -5.79 -2.63
CA GLN A 74 3.16 -6.40 -3.76
C GLN A 74 3.72 -5.93 -5.12
N ARG A 75 4.14 -4.67 -5.20
CA ARG A 75 4.78 -4.08 -6.39
C ARG A 75 6.26 -4.44 -6.55
N GLY A 76 6.90 -5.04 -5.54
CA GLY A 76 8.33 -5.34 -5.55
C GLY A 76 9.23 -4.15 -5.20
N ASP A 77 8.67 -3.02 -4.75
CA ASP A 77 9.43 -1.87 -4.27
C ASP A 77 9.82 -2.08 -2.80
N LEU A 78 10.71 -3.06 -2.59
CA LEU A 78 11.01 -3.62 -1.27
C LEU A 78 11.71 -2.62 -0.34
N ASP A 79 12.40 -1.61 -0.89
CA ASP A 79 13.10 -0.62 -0.08
C ASP A 79 12.16 0.45 0.47
N ARG A 80 11.23 0.96 -0.36
CA ARG A 80 10.19 1.86 0.14
C ARG A 80 9.22 1.13 1.06
N ALA A 81 8.92 -0.15 0.78
CA ALA A 81 8.14 -0.99 1.68
C ALA A 81 8.78 -1.11 3.07
N ALA A 82 10.09 -1.36 3.13
CA ALA A 82 10.83 -1.46 4.39
C ALA A 82 10.70 -0.17 5.21
N ALA A 83 10.91 0.99 4.57
CA ALA A 83 10.82 2.27 5.25
C ALA A 83 9.41 2.55 5.81
N ALA A 84 8.36 2.25 5.03
CA ALA A 84 6.97 2.46 5.47
C ALA A 84 6.58 1.53 6.63
N LEU A 85 6.91 0.24 6.53
CA LEU A 85 6.57 -0.76 7.54
C LEU A 85 7.38 -0.61 8.83
N GLU A 86 8.64 -0.20 8.74
CA GLU A 86 9.47 0.09 9.91
C GLU A 86 8.93 1.31 10.67
N ARG A 87 8.51 2.36 9.95
CA ARG A 87 7.81 3.49 10.57
C ARG A 87 6.50 3.04 11.22
N ALA A 88 5.70 2.20 10.55
CA ALA A 88 4.46 1.69 11.14
C ALA A 88 4.72 0.95 12.47
N ARG A 89 5.79 0.16 12.54
CA ARG A 89 6.21 -0.53 13.78
C ARG A 89 6.68 0.44 14.87
N GLN A 90 7.29 1.57 14.51
CA GLN A 90 7.70 2.59 15.47
C GLN A 90 6.49 3.31 16.07
N GLU A 91 5.50 3.66 15.23
CA GLU A 91 4.27 4.34 15.66
C GLU A 91 3.37 3.42 16.50
N ASP A 92 3.22 2.16 16.10
CA ASP A 92 2.49 1.14 16.86
C ASP A 92 3.25 -0.20 16.86
N PRO A 93 4.07 -0.46 17.90
CA PRO A 93 4.80 -1.71 18.06
C PRO A 93 3.90 -2.94 18.24
N THR A 94 2.63 -2.76 18.59
CA THR A 94 1.66 -3.84 18.82
C THR A 94 0.83 -4.17 17.58
N ASN A 95 1.03 -3.44 16.49
CA ASN A 95 0.30 -3.63 15.25
C ASN A 95 0.66 -4.97 14.59
N ALA A 96 -0.20 -5.98 14.78
CA ALA A 96 -0.01 -7.32 14.23
C ALA A 96 0.11 -7.33 12.69
N LEU A 97 -0.57 -6.41 11.99
CA LEU A 97 -0.49 -6.31 10.54
C LEU A 97 0.88 -5.77 10.10
N ALA A 98 1.46 -4.80 10.81
CA ALA A 98 2.81 -4.33 10.52
C ALA A 98 3.84 -5.47 10.62
N CYS A 99 3.76 -6.28 11.68
CA CYS A 99 4.61 -7.45 11.84
C CYS A 99 4.44 -8.49 10.72
N LEU A 100 3.19 -8.75 10.32
CA LEU A 100 2.88 -9.66 9.22
C LEU A 100 3.49 -9.19 7.89
N GLU A 101 3.32 -7.92 7.55
CA GLU A 101 3.83 -7.36 6.30
C GLU A 101 5.36 -7.25 6.31
N LEU A 102 6.00 -7.00 7.46
CA LEU A 102 7.46 -7.07 7.60
C LEU A 102 7.98 -8.49 7.34
N GLY A 103 7.28 -9.51 7.84
CA GLY A 103 7.63 -10.91 7.53
C GLY A 103 7.51 -11.22 6.03
N ARG A 104 6.43 -10.77 5.37
CA ARG A 104 6.26 -10.92 3.91
C ARG A 104 7.36 -10.20 3.13
N LEU A 105 7.72 -9.00 3.55
CA LEU A 105 8.83 -8.25 2.97
C LEU A 105 10.16 -9.02 3.05
N GLN A 106 10.46 -9.62 4.21
CA GLN A 106 11.68 -10.41 4.40
C GLN A 106 11.72 -11.63 3.49
N ILE A 107 10.60 -12.36 3.39
CA ILE A 107 10.47 -13.49 2.47
C ILE A 107 10.74 -13.03 1.03
N ARG A 108 10.12 -11.90 0.61
CA ARG A 108 10.39 -11.37 -0.72
C ARG A 108 11.85 -10.98 -0.93
N LYS A 109 12.48 -10.27 0.00
CA LYS A 109 13.90 -9.90 -0.13
C LYS A 109 14.80 -11.13 -0.30
N ALA A 110 14.52 -12.21 0.43
CA ALA A 110 15.26 -13.47 0.31
C ALA A 110 15.07 -14.12 -1.08
N GLU A 111 13.83 -14.18 -1.58
CA GLU A 111 13.53 -14.72 -2.91
C GLU A 111 14.23 -13.94 -4.03
N TYR A 112 14.24 -12.60 -3.95
CA TYR A 112 14.93 -11.75 -4.92
C TYR A 112 16.46 -11.95 -4.89
N ALA A 113 17.05 -12.11 -3.70
CA ALA A 113 18.48 -12.40 -3.57
C ALA A 113 18.85 -13.76 -4.16
N ALA A 114 18.03 -14.78 -3.93
CA ALA A 114 18.20 -16.11 -4.52
C ALA A 114 18.07 -16.07 -6.05
N ALA A 115 17.03 -15.41 -6.57
CA ALA A 115 16.81 -15.25 -8.01
C ALA A 115 18.00 -14.56 -8.70
N ARG A 116 18.53 -13.50 -8.08
CA ARG A 116 19.69 -12.77 -8.61
C ARG A 116 20.93 -13.67 -8.74
N THR A 117 21.22 -14.48 -7.73
CA THR A 117 22.36 -15.41 -7.75
C THR A 117 22.24 -16.42 -8.90
N SER A 118 21.04 -16.99 -9.08
CA SER A 118 20.77 -17.93 -10.18
C SER A 118 20.94 -17.30 -11.56
N LEU A 119 20.50 -16.05 -11.75
CA LEU A 119 20.64 -15.32 -13.01
C LEU A 119 22.09 -14.90 -13.29
N GLU A 120 22.88 -14.56 -12.26
CA GLU A 120 24.30 -14.24 -12.43
C GLU A 120 25.12 -15.48 -12.84
N CYS A 121 24.69 -16.68 -12.44
CA CYS A 121 25.32 -17.94 -12.84
C CYS A 121 25.17 -18.21 -14.35
N THR A 122 24.01 -17.91 -14.95
CA THR A 122 23.76 -18.15 -16.39
C THR A 122 24.48 -17.19 -17.33
N VAL A 123 24.95 -16.03 -16.83
CA VAL A 123 25.69 -15.04 -17.64
C VAL A 123 27.20 -15.28 -17.59
N ARG A 124 27.68 -16.08 -16.61
CA ARG A 124 29.10 -16.42 -16.44
C ARG A 124 29.52 -17.77 -17.07
N SER A 125 28.57 -18.50 -17.65
CA SER A 125 28.77 -19.75 -18.42
C SER A 125 28.72 -19.48 -19.92
#